data_AF-A0A9X6ZWS9-F1
#
_entry.id   AF-A0A9X6ZWS9-F1
#
_cell.length_a   1.000
_cell.length_b   1.000
_cell.length_c   1.000
_cell.angle_alpha   90.00
_cell.angle_beta   90.00
_cell.angle_gamma   90.00
#
_symmetry.space_group_name_H-M   'P 1'
#
loop_
_entity.id
_entity.type
_entity.pdbx_description
1 polymer ?
#
loop_
_entity_poly.entity_id
_entity_poly.type
_entity_poly.pdbx_seq_one_letter_code
_entity_poly.pdbx_strand_id
1 'polypeptide(L)'
;KAVRGHWDIEVMHWYLDVLFKEDSHKVLNKTAAMNLNVLRKIALAILKKWTPNTRKKVTSMRQKRVLLSMALHKFLPSILNM
;
A
#
# COMPACT_ATOMS: atom_id res chain seq x y z
N LYS A 1 9.72 -12.26 23.29
CA LYS A 1 9.92 -11.63 21.96
C LYS A 1 8.72 -11.81 21.00
N ALA A 2 7.84 -12.81 21.18
CA ALA A 2 6.70 -13.07 20.27
C ALA A 2 5.70 -11.91 20.13
N VAL A 3 5.38 -11.19 21.22
CA VAL A 3 4.38 -10.11 21.21
C VAL A 3 4.77 -8.96 20.28
N ARG A 4 6.04 -8.56 20.24
CA ARG A 4 6.49 -7.42 19.42
C ARG A 4 6.37 -7.72 17.92
N GLY A 5 6.79 -8.91 17.49
CA GLY A 5 6.68 -9.32 16.08
C GLY A 5 5.23 -9.53 15.62
N HIS A 6 4.32 -9.91 16.53
CA HIS A 6 2.91 -10.01 16.22
C HIS A 6 2.31 -8.63 15.86
N TRP A 7 2.68 -7.58 16.59
CA TRP A 7 2.21 -6.22 16.29
C TRP A 7 2.70 -5.68 14.96
N ASP A 8 3.90 -6.05 14.51
CA ASP A 8 4.39 -5.63 13.19
C ASP A 8 3.53 -6.20 12.05
N ILE A 9 3.00 -7.40 12.23
CA ILE A 9 2.06 -8.04 11.30
C ILE A 9 0.71 -7.31 11.35
N GLU A 10 0.20 -7.00 12.54
CA GLU A 10 -1.07 -6.31 12.73
C GLU A 10 -1.08 -4.89 12.14
N VAL A 11 0.05 -4.18 12.24
CA VAL A 11 0.21 -2.86 11.62
C VAL A 11 0.11 -2.97 10.08
N MET A 12 0.61 -4.05 9.48
CA MET A 12 0.41 -4.29 8.04
C MET A 12 -1.08 -4.50 7.73
N HIS A 13 -1.79 -5.31 8.53
CA HIS A 13 -3.23 -5.53 8.36
C HIS A 13 -4.01 -4.21 8.44
N TRP A 14 -3.74 -3.39 9.45
CA TRP A 14 -4.36 -2.07 9.57
C TRP A 14 -4.22 -1.21 8.31
N TYR A 15 -3.04 -1.23 7.67
CA TYR A 15 -2.86 -0.53 6.40
C TYR A 15 -3.71 -1.13 5.27
N LEU A 16 -3.84 -2.45 5.19
CA LEU A 16 -4.69 -3.12 4.19
C LEU A 16 -6.16 -2.77 4.41
N ASP A 17 -6.62 -2.83 5.66
CA ASP A 17 -8.02 -2.60 6.03
C ASP A 17 -8.39 -1.13 5.79
N VAL A 18 -7.55 -0.18 6.18
CA VAL A 18 -7.88 1.25 6.10
C VAL A 18 -7.54 1.87 4.75
N LEU A 19 -6.37 1.57 4.16
CA LEU A 19 -5.95 2.21 2.90
C LEU A 19 -6.57 1.54 1.67
N PHE A 20 -6.73 0.21 1.72
CA PHE A 20 -7.23 -0.59 0.61
C PHE A 20 -8.65 -1.14 0.84
N LYS A 21 -9.28 -0.83 1.99
CA LYS A 21 -10.63 -1.26 2.34
C LYS A 21 -10.80 -2.78 2.27
N GLU A 22 -9.77 -3.52 2.65
CA GLU A 22 -9.70 -4.99 2.49
C GLU A 22 -10.98 -5.69 2.99
N ASP A 23 -11.40 -5.41 4.23
CA ASP A 23 -12.63 -5.99 4.83
C ASP A 23 -13.92 -5.64 4.09
N SER A 24 -13.96 -4.51 3.39
CA SER A 24 -15.15 -4.09 2.65
C SER A 24 -15.29 -4.82 1.31
N HIS A 25 -14.26 -5.53 0.84
CA HIS A 25 -14.29 -6.22 -0.44
C HIS A 25 -14.96 -7.59 -0.33
N LYS A 26 -16.08 -7.75 -1.03
CA LYS A 26 -16.84 -9.02 -1.09
C LYS A 26 -16.40 -9.89 -2.28
N VAL A 27 -15.11 -10.23 -2.36
CA VAL A 27 -14.60 -11.09 -3.44
C VAL A 27 -14.95 -12.54 -3.13
N LEU A 28 -15.94 -13.09 -3.84
CA LEU A 28 -16.43 -14.46 -3.62
C LEU A 28 -15.47 -15.54 -4.14
N ASN A 29 -14.70 -15.22 -5.18
CA ASN A 29 -13.74 -16.15 -5.77
C ASN A 29 -12.44 -16.17 -4.94
N LYS A 30 -12.08 -17.35 -4.41
CA LYS A 30 -10.89 -17.54 -3.57
C LYS A 30 -9.58 -17.16 -4.27
N THR A 31 -9.40 -17.55 -5.53
CA THR A 31 -8.20 -17.23 -6.32
C THR A 31 -8.10 -15.73 -6.56
N ALA A 32 -9.22 -15.08 -6.88
CA ALA A 32 -9.26 -13.63 -7.06
C ALA A 32 -8.94 -12.90 -5.74
N ALA A 33 -9.45 -13.37 -4.60
CA ALA A 33 -9.16 -12.80 -3.29
C ALA A 33 -7.67 -12.92 -2.93
N MET A 34 -7.06 -14.08 -3.20
CA MET A 34 -5.63 -14.30 -2.97
C MET A 34 -4.77 -13.39 -3.86
N ASN A 35 -5.07 -13.33 -5.16
CA ASN A 35 -4.36 -12.47 -6.11
C ASN A 35 -4.47 -10.99 -5.70
N LEU A 36 -5.66 -10.56 -5.30
CA LEU A 36 -5.90 -9.19 -4.85
C LEU A 36 -5.09 -8.85 -3.59
N ASN A 37 -4.99 -9.78 -2.63
CA ASN A 37 -4.16 -9.59 -1.43
C ASN A 37 -2.67 -9.43 -1.80
N VAL A 38 -2.15 -10.27 -2.71
CA VAL A 38 -0.77 -10.15 -3.21
C VAL A 38 -0.54 -8.76 -3.83
N LEU A 39 -1.44 -8.31 -4.70
CA LEU A 39 -1.34 -6.99 -5.34
C LEU A 39 -1.36 -5.84 -4.32
N ARG A 40 -2.22 -5.90 -3.29
CA ARG A 40 -2.26 -4.90 -2.22
C ARG A 40 -0.97 -4.85 -1.43
N LYS A 41 -0.38 -6.00 -1.10
CA LYS A 41 0.91 -6.08 -0.40
C LYS A 41 2.04 -5.48 -1.23
N ILE A 42 2.09 -5.76 -2.54
CA ILE A 42 3.04 -5.13 -3.47
C ILE A 42 2.84 -3.61 -3.49
N ALA A 43 1.60 -3.15 -3.64
CA ALA A 43 1.28 -1.71 -3.64
C ALA A 43 1.66 -1.03 -2.31
N LEU A 44 1.43 -1.68 -1.17
CA LEU A 44 1.82 -1.17 0.15
C LEU A 44 3.34 -1.09 0.30
N ALA A 45 4.08 -2.09 -0.20
CA ALA A 45 5.54 -2.09 -0.18
C ALA A 45 6.11 -0.91 -0.98
N ILE A 46 5.55 -0.66 -2.18
CA ILE A 46 5.90 0.52 -3.00
C ILE A 46 5.57 1.81 -2.24
N LEU A 47 4.37 1.95 -1.67
CA LEU A 47 3.98 3.18 -0.95
C LEU A 47 4.83 3.48 0.28
N LYS A 48 5.31 2.44 0.98
CA LYS A 48 6.19 2.60 2.14
C LYS A 48 7.57 3.12 1.74
N LYS A 49 8.15 2.57 0.67
CA LYS A 49 9.46 2.99 0.16
C LYS A 49 9.39 4.33 -0.57
N TRP A 50 8.33 4.55 -1.33
CA TRP A 50 8.18 5.71 -2.19
C TRP A 50 8.01 7.02 -1.41
N THR A 51 8.88 7.98 -1.73
CA THR A 51 8.82 9.35 -1.24
C THR A 51 8.71 10.29 -2.43
N PRO A 52 7.56 10.97 -2.60
CA PRO A 52 7.40 11.92 -3.70
C PRO A 52 8.36 13.10 -3.53
N ASN A 53 9.08 13.43 -4.59
CA ASN A 53 9.82 14.69 -4.69
C ASN A 53 8.86 15.82 -5.12
N THR A 54 8.00 16.23 -4.19
CA THR A 54 7.03 17.32 -4.39
C THR A 54 7.42 18.53 -3.57
N ARG A 55 7.07 19.74 -4.06
CA ARG A 55 7.33 21.01 -3.36
C ARG A 55 6.77 21.03 -1.93
N LYS A 56 5.62 20.38 -1.72
CA LYS A 56 5.05 20.14 -0.39
C LYS A 56 5.42 18.72 0.07
N LYS A 57 5.81 18.57 1.33
CA LYS A 57 6.09 17.25 1.93
C LYS A 57 4.79 16.46 2.02
N VAL A 58 4.75 15.27 1.40
CA VAL A 58 3.63 14.33 1.52
C VAL A 58 4.03 13.23 2.50
N THR A 59 3.42 13.24 3.68
CA THR A 59 3.70 12.28 4.76
C THR A 59 2.63 11.21 4.89
N SER A 60 1.36 11.55 4.62
CA SER A 60 0.23 10.63 4.78
C SER A 60 0.23 9.55 3.72
N MET A 61 0.09 8.28 4.15
CA MET A 61 -0.04 7.13 3.24
C MET A 61 -1.25 7.25 2.31
N ARG A 62 -2.35 7.85 2.77
CA ARG A 62 -3.53 8.12 1.94
C ARG A 62 -3.21 9.12 0.82
N GLN A 63 -2.51 10.20 1.14
CA GLN A 63 -2.08 11.20 0.16
C GLN A 63 -1.10 10.61 -0.84
N LYS A 64 -0.12 9.82 -0.37
CA LYS A 64 0.81 9.09 -1.25
C LYS A 64 0.06 8.19 -2.23
N ARG A 65 -0.91 7.40 -1.74
CA ARG A 65 -1.73 6.51 -2.57
C ARG A 65 -2.48 7.27 -3.65
N VAL A 66 -3.17 8.36 -3.28
CA VAL A 66 -3.93 9.19 -4.22
C VAL A 66 -3.00 9.80 -5.27
N LEU A 67 -1.89 10.41 -4.85
CA LEU A 67 -0.93 11.04 -5.75
C LEU A 67 -0.33 10.03 -6.76
N LEU A 68 0.11 8.87 -6.27
CA LEU A 68 0.66 7.79 -7.10
C LEU A 68 -0.39 7.26 -8.08
N SER A 69 -1.65 7.09 -7.64
CA SER A 69 -2.74 6.62 -8.51
C SER A 69 -3.12 7.63 -9.59
N MET A 70 -3.07 8.93 -9.28
CA MET A 70 -3.45 10.00 -10.23
C MET A 70 -2.36 10.29 -11.27
N ALA A 71 -1.10 10.07 -10.92
CA ALA A 71 0.04 10.43 -11.76
C ALA A 71 1.13 9.35 -11.80
N LEU A 72 0.72 8.09 -11.98
CA LEU A 72 1.64 6.95 -11.95
C LEU A 72 2.78 7.10 -12.96
N HIS A 73 2.47 7.49 -14.21
CA HIS A 73 3.46 7.64 -15.28
C HIS A 73 4.60 8.60 -14.89
N LYS A 74 4.29 9.66 -14.15
CA LYS A 74 5.26 10.68 -13.71
C LYS A 74 6.23 10.12 -12.67
N PHE A 75 5.74 9.22 -11.83
CA PHE A 75 6.52 8.64 -10.73
C PHE A 75 7.09 7.26 -11.07
N LEU A 76 6.67 6.64 -12.17
CA LEU A 76 7.14 5.32 -12.59
C LEU A 76 8.67 5.23 -12.69
N PRO A 77 9.40 6.18 -13.31
CA PRO A 77 10.86 6.13 -13.33
C PRO A 77 11.47 6.19 -11.92
N SER A 78 10.86 6.96 -11.01
CA SER A 78 11.33 7.02 -9.62
C SER A 78 11.09 5.70 -8.88
N ILE A 79 9.96 5.02 -9.15
CA ILE A 79 9.57 3.75 -8.52
C ILE A 79 10.46 2.60 -9.00
N LEU A 80 10.79 2.57 -10.29
CA LEU A 80 11.63 1.52 -10.89
C LEU A 80 13.09 1.58 -10.43
N ASN A 81 13.55 2.75 -9.98
CA ASN A 81 14.92 3.00 -9.52
C ASN A 81 15.05 3.01 -7.98
N MET A 82 14.06 2.48 -7.23
CA MET A 82 14.06 2.43 -5.75
C MET A 82 14.68 1.17 -5.15
#